data_AF-A0A3D4NWV0-F1
#
_entry.id   AF-A0A3D4NWV0-F1
#
_cell.length_a   1.000
_cell.length_b   1.000
_cell.length_c   1.000
_cell.angle_alpha   90.00
_cell.angle_beta   90.00
_cell.angle_gamma   90.00
#
_symmetry.space_group_name_H-M   'P 1'
#
loop_
_entity.id
_entity.type
_entity.pdbx_description
1 polymer ?
#
loop_
_entity_poly.entity_id
_entity_poly.type
_entity_poly.pdbx_seq_one_letter_code
_entity_poly.pdbx_strand_id
1 'polypeptide(L)'
;MEITVYVEQEKRSFVSDPDAWLAKVKELGLSAQEELVADGTGPNPFLRMDAILQRTFLTLCPSQVPIGQFSAEPIPMDALAAYGLAVHENYFGKVEIWYSPGNPDPVMVGHAGQERYLMAQWGPEKRTLEWCRTEARARWIEKTRGSMKTAMADIRAKLEDLDGMADTYFSGGWVHTY
;
A
#
# COMPACT_ATOMS: atom_id res chain seq x y z
N MET A 1 -4.19 13.56 18.65
CA MET A 1 -4.27 12.86 17.37
C MET A 1 -3.12 13.37 16.55
N GLU A 2 -2.19 12.48 16.23
CA GLU A 2 -0.99 12.78 15.47
C GLU A 2 -1.25 12.48 13.99
N ILE A 3 -0.69 13.32 13.11
CA ILE A 3 -0.76 13.13 11.68
C ILE A 3 0.62 13.32 11.05
N THR A 4 0.97 12.44 10.13
CA THR A 4 2.16 12.55 9.30
C THR A 4 1.72 12.61 7.85
N VAL A 5 1.96 13.74 7.20
CA VAL A 5 1.79 13.90 5.74
C VAL A 5 3.13 13.66 5.07
N TYR A 6 3.18 12.72 4.14
CA TYR A 6 4.42 12.30 3.47
C TYR A 6 4.60 13.10 2.19
N VAL A 7 5.08 14.34 2.34
CA VAL A 7 5.46 15.19 1.22
C VAL A 7 6.99 15.21 1.12
N GLU A 8 7.53 14.76 -0.01
CA GLU A 8 8.93 14.95 -0.36
C GLU A 8 9.15 16.41 -0.75
N GLN A 9 9.33 17.28 0.26
CA GLN A 9 9.45 18.73 0.08
C GLN A 9 10.57 19.14 -0.89
N GLU A 10 11.65 18.35 -0.96
CA GLU A 10 12.78 18.62 -1.85
C GLU A 10 12.39 18.57 -3.34
N LYS A 11 11.37 17.77 -3.72
CA LYS A 11 10.98 17.64 -5.14
C LYS A 11 10.17 18.82 -5.67
N ARG A 12 9.59 19.65 -4.80
CA ARG A 12 8.80 20.82 -5.22
C ARG A 12 9.66 22.01 -5.66
N SER A 13 10.95 22.06 -5.31
CA SER A 13 11.78 23.24 -5.56
C SER A 13 13.01 23.02 -6.45
N PHE A 14 13.16 21.87 -7.10
CA PHE A 14 14.31 21.68 -8.01
C PHE A 14 14.22 22.52 -9.27
N VAL A 15 13.01 22.92 -9.67
CA VAL A 15 12.76 23.73 -10.86
C VAL A 15 11.99 24.98 -10.45
N SER A 16 12.72 26.05 -10.14
CA SER A 16 12.15 27.36 -9.78
C SER A 16 11.59 28.11 -10.98
N ASP A 17 12.07 27.81 -12.17
CA ASP A 17 11.63 28.37 -13.44
C ASP A 17 11.55 27.23 -14.48
N PRO A 18 10.34 26.69 -14.73
CA PRO A 18 10.13 25.59 -15.67
C PRO A 18 10.65 25.89 -17.07
N ASP A 19 10.49 27.14 -17.54
CA ASP A 19 10.87 27.55 -18.88
C ASP A 19 12.40 27.65 -19.02
N ALA A 20 13.06 28.25 -18.03
CA ALA A 20 14.52 28.32 -18.01
C ALA A 20 15.16 26.94 -17.86
N TRP A 21 14.54 26.05 -17.09
CA TRP A 21 15.01 24.67 -16.94
C TRP A 21 14.84 23.87 -18.24
N LEU A 22 13.69 23.96 -18.91
CA LEU A 22 13.46 23.30 -20.20
C LEU A 22 14.44 23.80 -21.26
N ALA A 23 14.70 25.11 -21.31
CA ALA A 23 15.70 25.69 -22.19
C ALA A 23 17.10 25.12 -21.94
N LYS A 24 17.47 24.93 -20.67
CA LYS A 24 18.77 24.36 -20.27
C LYS A 24 18.87 22.87 -20.59
N VAL A 25 17.81 22.10 -20.35
CA VAL A 25 17.71 20.68 -20.71
C VAL A 25 17.89 20.49 -22.22
N LYS A 26 17.24 21.34 -23.02
CA LYS A 26 17.35 21.35 -24.48
C LYS A 26 18.75 21.76 -24.96
N GLU A 27 19.36 22.77 -24.33
CA GLU A 27 20.75 23.18 -24.60
C GLU A 27 21.74 22.04 -24.36
N LEU A 28 21.53 21.25 -23.29
CA LEU A 28 22.39 20.14 -22.90
C LEU A 28 22.11 18.83 -23.65
N GLY A 29 21.07 18.78 -24.49
CA GLY A 29 20.66 17.56 -25.22
C GLY A 29 20.15 16.45 -24.31
N LEU A 30 19.58 16.79 -23.15
CA LEU A 30 19.10 15.84 -22.15
C LEU A 30 17.65 15.41 -22.45
N SER A 31 17.39 14.83 -23.62
CA SER A 31 16.02 14.50 -24.09
C SER A 31 15.20 13.65 -23.11
N ALA A 32 15.83 12.78 -22.32
CA ALA A 32 15.17 11.97 -21.29
C ALA A 32 14.63 12.81 -20.10
N GLN A 33 15.13 14.04 -19.90
CA GLN A 33 14.62 14.96 -18.88
C GLN A 33 13.41 15.75 -19.41
N GLU A 34 13.29 15.98 -20.73
CA GLU A 34 12.14 16.65 -21.33
C GLU A 34 10.84 15.86 -21.06
N GLU A 35 10.93 14.52 -21.09
CA GLU A 35 9.82 13.62 -20.77
C GLU A 35 9.34 13.74 -19.32
N LEU A 36 10.16 14.25 -18.39
CA LEU A 36 9.78 14.42 -16.99
C LEU A 36 8.84 15.61 -16.74
N VAL A 37 8.70 16.51 -17.72
CA VAL A 37 7.87 17.73 -17.63
C VAL A 37 6.77 17.77 -18.70
N ALA A 38 6.79 16.82 -19.65
CA ALA A 38 5.93 16.81 -20.83
C ALA A 38 4.41 16.80 -20.54
N ASP A 39 3.99 16.31 -19.36
CA ASP A 39 2.57 16.22 -19.01
C ASP A 39 2.01 17.45 -18.28
N GLY A 40 2.84 18.46 -17.98
CA GLY A 40 2.40 19.69 -17.29
C GLY A 40 1.96 19.49 -15.82
N THR A 41 1.85 18.25 -15.36
CA THR A 41 1.70 17.88 -13.96
C THR A 41 3.07 17.93 -13.29
N GLY A 42 3.23 18.82 -12.31
CA GLY A 42 4.46 18.88 -11.51
C GLY A 42 4.79 17.51 -10.88
N PRO A 43 6.05 17.28 -10.48
CA PRO A 43 6.47 16.00 -9.91
C PRO A 43 5.59 15.63 -8.72
N ASN A 44 5.10 14.39 -8.70
CA ASN A 44 4.24 13.90 -7.62
C ASN A 44 4.98 14.08 -6.28
N PRO A 45 4.45 14.90 -5.36
CA PRO A 45 5.18 15.30 -4.17
C PRO A 45 5.04 14.26 -3.04
N PHE A 46 4.28 13.18 -3.23
CA PHE A 46 4.03 12.18 -2.21
C PHE A 46 5.06 11.05 -2.25
N LEU A 47 5.23 10.36 -1.11
CA LEU A 47 6.17 9.26 -0.99
C LEU A 47 5.72 8.05 -1.83
N ARG A 48 6.47 7.72 -2.88
CA ARG A 48 6.22 6.50 -3.66
C ARG A 48 6.45 5.25 -2.80
N MET A 49 5.48 4.35 -2.77
CA MET A 49 5.55 3.12 -2.00
C MET A 49 6.30 2.03 -2.77
N ASP A 50 7.46 1.63 -2.28
CA ASP A 50 8.12 0.41 -2.75
C ASP A 50 7.35 -0.85 -2.33
N ALA A 51 7.78 -2.01 -2.84
CA ALA A 51 7.12 -3.29 -2.52
C ALA A 51 7.14 -3.61 -1.01
N ILE A 52 8.14 -3.14 -0.28
CA ILE A 52 8.25 -3.35 1.16
C ILE A 52 7.16 -2.56 1.88
N LEU A 53 7.04 -1.26 1.58
CA LEU A 53 6.07 -0.37 2.19
C LEU A 53 4.63 -0.77 1.87
N GLN A 54 4.38 -1.19 0.62
CA GLN A 54 3.08 -1.75 0.24
C GLN A 54 2.74 -2.98 1.08
N ARG A 55 3.65 -3.96 1.20
CA ARG A 55 3.43 -5.17 2.02
C ARG A 55 3.28 -4.85 3.51
N THR A 56 4.03 -3.88 4.01
CA THR A 56 3.91 -3.36 5.38
C THR A 56 2.48 -2.90 5.63
N PHE A 57 1.99 -1.94 4.85
CA PHE A 57 0.65 -1.39 5.08
C PHE A 57 -0.48 -2.34 4.69
N LEU A 58 -0.30 -3.27 3.73
CA LEU A 58 -1.29 -4.32 3.46
C LEU A 58 -1.42 -5.33 4.61
N THR A 59 -0.33 -5.57 5.35
CA THR A 59 -0.34 -6.46 6.51
C THR A 59 -0.96 -5.76 7.73
N LEU A 60 -0.62 -4.49 7.92
CA LEU A 60 -1.13 -3.65 8.99
C LEU A 60 -2.60 -3.27 8.79
N CYS A 61 -2.95 -2.84 7.59
CA CYS A 61 -4.23 -2.24 7.20
C CYS A 61 -4.86 -3.04 6.04
N PRO A 62 -5.44 -4.22 6.31
CA PRO A 62 -5.91 -5.12 5.25
C PRO A 62 -7.17 -4.64 4.54
N SER A 63 -7.94 -3.71 5.15
CA SER A 63 -9.16 -3.17 4.54
C SER A 63 -8.82 -1.94 3.71
N GLN A 64 -9.38 -1.85 2.50
CA GLN A 64 -9.15 -0.75 1.57
C GLN A 64 -10.50 -0.24 1.09
N VAL A 65 -10.74 1.06 1.24
CA VAL A 65 -11.98 1.69 0.78
C VAL A 65 -11.67 3.00 0.06
N PRO A 66 -12.45 3.38 -0.97
CA PRO A 66 -12.36 4.72 -1.55
C PRO A 66 -12.52 5.79 -0.47
N ILE A 67 -11.81 6.92 -0.57
CA ILE A 67 -11.84 7.99 0.45
C ILE A 67 -13.27 8.47 0.78
N GLY A 68 -14.15 8.58 -0.22
CA GLY A 68 -15.54 8.99 -0.03
C GLY A 68 -16.44 7.95 0.68
N GLN A 69 -15.95 6.72 0.88
CA GLN A 69 -16.66 5.65 1.59
C GLN A 69 -16.05 5.36 2.97
N PHE A 70 -14.96 6.04 3.35
CA PHE A 70 -14.32 5.82 4.63
C PHE A 70 -15.15 6.44 5.76
N SER A 71 -15.64 5.60 6.67
CA SER A 71 -16.50 6.01 7.79
C SER A 71 -16.09 5.41 9.14
N ALA A 72 -14.91 4.79 9.22
CA ALA A 72 -14.45 4.16 10.47
C ALA A 72 -14.09 5.21 11.53
N GLU A 73 -13.50 6.35 11.11
CA GLU A 73 -13.17 7.48 11.97
C GLU A 73 -13.04 8.78 11.15
N PRO A 74 -13.06 9.97 11.79
CA PRO A 74 -12.85 11.25 11.10
C PRO A 74 -11.43 11.38 10.52
N ILE A 75 -11.33 11.87 9.28
CA ILE A 75 -10.05 12.17 8.65
C ILE A 75 -9.55 13.55 9.15
N PRO A 76 -8.31 13.68 9.64
CA PRO A 76 -7.78 14.96 10.10
C PRO A 76 -7.69 16.00 8.98
N MET A 77 -7.78 17.28 9.35
CA MET A 77 -7.74 18.39 8.40
C MET A 77 -6.48 18.40 7.54
N ASP A 78 -5.31 18.08 8.09
CA ASP A 78 -4.06 18.08 7.31
C ASP A 78 -4.03 16.97 6.25
N ALA A 79 -4.65 15.81 6.52
CA ALA A 79 -4.81 14.74 5.54
C ALA A 79 -5.80 15.16 4.44
N LEU A 80 -6.89 15.84 4.81
CA LEU A 80 -7.82 16.42 3.85
C LEU A 80 -7.19 17.52 3.00
N ALA A 81 -6.29 18.34 3.57
CA ALA A 81 -5.53 19.34 2.82
C ALA A 81 -4.59 18.67 1.80
N ALA A 82 -3.89 17.60 2.21
CA ALA A 82 -3.08 16.80 1.29
C ALA A 82 -3.92 16.16 0.17
N TYR A 83 -5.11 15.65 0.49
CA TYR A 83 -6.06 15.15 -0.49
C TYR A 83 -6.55 16.24 -1.45
N GLY A 84 -6.96 17.40 -0.93
CA GLY A 84 -7.43 18.53 -1.73
C GLY A 84 -6.37 19.00 -2.72
N LEU A 85 -5.11 19.07 -2.29
CA LEU A 85 -3.99 19.35 -3.18
C LEU A 85 -3.82 18.29 -4.27
N ALA A 86 -3.93 17.01 -3.91
CA ALA A 86 -3.80 15.92 -4.87
C ALA A 86 -4.93 15.89 -5.92
N VAL A 87 -6.14 16.29 -5.52
CA VAL A 87 -7.28 16.45 -6.42
C VAL A 87 -7.09 17.67 -7.33
N HIS A 88 -6.67 18.81 -6.78
CA HIS A 88 -6.45 20.04 -7.55
C HIS A 88 -5.41 19.85 -8.66
N GLU A 89 -4.29 19.20 -8.32
CA GLU A 89 -3.18 18.94 -9.24
C GLU A 89 -3.36 17.66 -10.08
N ASN A 90 -4.47 16.94 -9.90
CA ASN A 90 -4.77 15.69 -10.60
C ASN A 90 -3.64 14.63 -10.53
N TYR A 91 -3.01 14.47 -9.35
CA TYR A 91 -1.88 13.54 -9.19
C TYR A 91 -2.27 12.06 -9.24
N PHE A 92 -3.52 11.73 -8.94
CA PHE A 92 -3.97 10.34 -8.77
C PHE A 92 -5.31 10.09 -9.46
N GLY A 93 -5.42 8.93 -10.13
CA GLY A 93 -6.70 8.48 -10.70
C GLY A 93 -7.67 7.97 -9.63
N LYS A 94 -7.16 7.50 -8.49
CA LYS A 94 -7.96 7.14 -7.32
C LYS A 94 -7.19 7.33 -6.01
N VAL A 95 -7.92 7.60 -4.93
CA VAL A 95 -7.40 7.70 -3.56
C VAL A 95 -8.21 6.78 -2.65
N GLU A 96 -7.51 5.97 -1.87
CA GLU A 96 -8.09 4.99 -0.94
C GLU A 96 -7.58 5.25 0.47
N ILE A 97 -8.38 4.86 1.46
CA ILE A 97 -7.95 4.73 2.85
C ILE A 97 -7.74 3.25 3.13
N TRP A 98 -6.53 2.91 3.56
CA TRP A 98 -6.20 1.58 4.06
C TRP A 98 -6.27 1.60 5.58
N TYR A 99 -7.05 0.71 6.17
CA TYR A 99 -7.24 0.67 7.62
C TYR A 99 -7.43 -0.76 8.17
N SER A 100 -7.36 -0.88 9.49
CA SER A 100 -7.81 -2.06 10.24
C SER A 100 -8.66 -1.58 11.42
N PRO A 101 -9.79 -2.22 11.73
CA PRO A 101 -10.53 -1.92 12.95
C PRO A 101 -9.62 -2.01 14.18
N GLY A 102 -9.58 -0.94 14.98
CA GLY A 102 -8.88 -0.87 16.27
C GLY A 102 -7.39 -0.54 16.20
N ASN A 103 -6.58 -1.24 15.39
CA ASN A 103 -5.15 -0.97 15.24
C ASN A 103 -4.61 -1.71 14.01
N PRO A 104 -3.82 -1.06 13.13
CA PRO A 104 -3.08 0.19 13.31
C PRO A 104 -3.69 1.39 12.58
N ASP A 105 -3.08 2.54 12.88
CA ASP A 105 -3.32 3.85 12.28
C ASP A 105 -3.60 3.77 10.77
N PRO A 106 -4.75 4.26 10.29
CA PRO A 106 -5.06 4.27 8.87
C PRO A 106 -4.05 5.10 8.07
N VAL A 107 -3.97 4.76 6.79
CA VAL A 107 -3.16 5.51 5.81
C VAL A 107 -3.98 5.88 4.58
N MET A 108 -3.68 7.05 4.04
CA MET A 108 -4.21 7.51 2.76
C MET A 108 -3.23 7.19 1.65
N VAL A 109 -3.71 6.51 0.61
CA VAL A 109 -2.91 6.02 -0.51
C VAL A 109 -3.49 6.51 -1.84
N GLY A 110 -2.67 7.23 -2.60
CA GLY A 110 -2.95 7.63 -3.97
C GLY A 110 -2.45 6.62 -4.99
N HIS A 111 -3.17 6.45 -6.10
CA HIS A 111 -2.80 5.53 -7.19
C HIS A 111 -2.57 6.29 -8.50
N ALA A 112 -1.39 6.07 -9.10
CA ALA A 112 -1.02 6.55 -10.41
C ALA A 112 -0.64 5.35 -11.28
N GLY A 113 -1.57 4.86 -12.10
CA GLY A 113 -1.41 3.60 -12.84
C GLY A 113 -1.24 2.40 -11.89
N GLN A 114 -0.09 1.72 -11.97
CA GLN A 114 0.27 0.60 -11.10
C GLN A 114 1.05 1.05 -9.85
N GLU A 115 1.46 2.32 -9.78
CA GLU A 115 2.21 2.87 -8.67
C GLU A 115 1.29 3.36 -7.55
N ARG A 116 1.77 3.24 -6.32
CA ARG A 116 1.07 3.64 -5.10
C ARG A 116 1.91 4.64 -4.33
N TYR A 117 1.25 5.63 -3.76
CA TYR A 117 1.90 6.74 -3.05
C TYR A 117 1.26 6.91 -1.68
N LEU A 118 2.10 6.95 -0.64
CA LEU A 118 1.66 7.21 0.72
C LEU A 118 1.48 8.72 0.87
N MET A 119 0.25 9.16 1.16
CA MET A 119 -0.09 10.58 1.28
C MET A 119 -0.08 11.02 2.75
N ALA A 120 -0.74 10.25 3.61
CA ALA A 120 -0.85 10.56 5.03
C ALA A 120 -1.02 9.31 5.89
N GLN A 121 -0.61 9.40 7.14
CA GLN A 121 -0.90 8.45 8.23
C GLN A 121 -1.40 9.25 9.44
N TRP A 122 -2.43 8.78 10.13
CA TRP A 122 -2.92 9.43 11.34
C TRP A 122 -3.37 8.44 12.41
N GLY A 123 -3.25 8.84 13.67
CA GLY A 123 -3.57 7.98 14.80
C GLY A 123 -3.43 8.67 16.15
N PRO A 124 -3.55 7.92 17.26
CA PRO A 124 -3.34 8.46 18.60
C PRO A 124 -1.88 8.86 18.86
N GLU A 125 -0.94 8.16 18.23
CA GLU A 125 0.50 8.35 18.40
C GLU A 125 1.20 8.40 17.05
N LYS A 126 2.29 9.18 16.95
CA LYS A 126 3.08 9.25 15.74
C LYS A 126 3.93 7.98 15.57
N ARG A 127 3.57 7.14 14.61
CA ARG A 127 4.32 5.92 14.27
C ARG A 127 5.33 6.18 13.16
N THR A 128 6.55 5.71 13.35
CA THR A 128 7.57 5.78 12.29
C THR A 128 7.37 4.66 11.27
N LEU A 129 7.90 4.84 10.06
CA LEU A 129 7.87 3.78 9.04
C LEU A 129 8.65 2.53 9.47
N GLU A 130 9.72 2.70 10.25
CA GLU A 130 10.50 1.60 10.82
C GLU A 130 9.70 0.80 11.85
N TRP A 131 8.97 1.49 12.73
CA TRP A 131 8.03 0.83 13.64
C TRP A 131 6.97 0.05 12.87
N CYS A 132 6.37 0.66 11.83
CA CYS A 132 5.36 0.01 11.00
C CYS A 132 5.90 -1.26 10.34
N ARG A 133 7.14 -1.22 9.83
CA ARG A 133 7.81 -2.39 9.23
C ARG A 133 8.03 -3.50 10.25
N THR A 134 8.50 -3.15 11.45
CA THR A 134 8.75 -4.10 12.54
C THR A 134 7.45 -4.78 12.98
N GLU A 135 6.40 -3.99 13.20
CA GLU A 135 5.08 -4.47 13.59
C GLU A 135 4.45 -5.35 12.50
N ALA A 136 4.52 -4.92 11.23
CA ALA A 136 4.00 -5.70 10.10
C ALA A 136 4.69 -7.06 10.01
N ARG A 137 6.01 -7.09 10.19
CA ARG A 137 6.78 -8.34 10.19
C ARG A 137 6.34 -9.26 11.33
N ALA A 138 6.12 -8.73 12.53
CA ALA A 138 5.65 -9.51 13.68
C ALA A 138 4.27 -10.15 13.39
N ARG A 139 3.30 -9.35 12.93
CA ARG A 139 1.96 -9.84 12.55
C ARG A 139 2.00 -10.87 11.44
N TRP A 140 2.84 -10.65 10.44
CA TRP A 140 3.00 -11.61 9.34
C TRP A 140 3.56 -12.94 9.83
N ILE A 141 4.58 -12.93 10.70
CA ILE A 141 5.16 -14.15 11.29
C ILE A 141 4.11 -14.91 12.10
N GLU A 142 3.34 -14.21 12.93
CA GLU A 142 2.28 -14.82 13.73
C GLU A 142 1.20 -15.47 12.86
N LYS A 143 0.66 -14.71 11.89
CA LYS A 143 -0.35 -15.21 10.94
C LYS A 143 0.15 -16.42 10.17
N THR A 144 1.39 -16.35 9.65
CA THR A 144 2.00 -17.43 8.87
C THR A 144 2.25 -18.66 9.73
N ARG A 145 2.74 -18.48 10.96
CA ARG A 145 2.91 -19.57 11.92
C ARG A 145 1.59 -20.25 12.24
N GLY A 146 0.51 -19.48 12.44
CA GLY A 146 -0.84 -20.01 12.65
C GLY A 146 -1.30 -20.87 11.48
N SER A 147 -1.21 -20.32 10.26
CA SER A 147 -1.56 -21.05 9.03
C SER A 147 -0.76 -22.35 8.86
N MET A 148 0.56 -22.29 9.09
CA MET A 148 1.43 -23.47 9.02
C MET A 148 1.06 -24.52 10.08
N LYS A 149 0.71 -24.11 11.30
CA LYS A 149 0.26 -25.05 12.35
C LYS A 149 -1.03 -25.76 11.96
N THR A 150 -1.99 -25.04 11.41
CA THR A 150 -3.25 -25.63 10.91
C THR A 150 -2.96 -26.62 9.78
N ALA A 151 -2.17 -26.22 8.77
CA ALA A 151 -1.80 -27.11 7.67
C ALA A 151 -1.06 -28.37 8.14
N MET A 152 -0.17 -28.25 9.14
CA MET A 152 0.50 -29.41 9.74
C MET A 152 -0.47 -30.33 10.47
N ALA A 153 -1.46 -29.78 11.18
CA ALA A 153 -2.49 -30.58 11.86
C ALA A 153 -3.34 -31.35 10.83
N ASP A 154 -3.75 -30.70 9.75
CA ASP A 154 -4.53 -31.32 8.68
C ASP A 154 -3.75 -32.44 7.98
N ILE A 155 -2.46 -32.22 7.69
CA ILE A 155 -1.61 -33.24 7.09
C ILE A 155 -1.41 -34.42 8.04
N ARG A 156 -1.21 -34.18 9.34
CA ARG A 156 -1.08 -35.25 10.34
C ARG A 156 -2.36 -36.08 10.45
N ALA A 157 -3.52 -35.43 10.50
CA ALA A 157 -4.80 -36.13 10.54
C ALA A 157 -4.98 -37.03 9.30
N LYS A 158 -4.61 -36.54 8.10
CA LYS A 158 -4.64 -37.35 6.86
C LYS A 158 -3.65 -38.52 6.89
N LEU A 159 -2.47 -38.33 7.48
CA LEU A 159 -1.49 -39.41 7.64
C LEU A 159 -1.96 -40.49 8.61
N GLU A 160 -2.71 -40.11 9.65
CA GLU A 160 -3.31 -41.05 10.60
C GLU A 160 -4.52 -41.80 10.01
N ASP A 161 -5.20 -41.22 9.02
CA ASP A 161 -6.37 -41.79 8.32
C ASP A 161 -6.01 -42.46 6.98
N LEU A 162 -4.76 -42.90 6.78
CA LEU A 162 -4.35 -43.49 5.50
C LEU A 162 -5.15 -44.75 5.13
N ASP A 163 -5.51 -45.58 6.11
CA ASP A 163 -6.32 -46.77 5.87
C ASP A 163 -7.75 -46.41 5.44
N GLY A 164 -8.39 -45.42 6.08
CA GLY A 164 -9.71 -44.94 5.69
C GLY A 164 -9.71 -44.27 4.31
N MET A 165 -8.64 -43.55 3.99
CA MET A 165 -8.42 -43.00 2.65
C MET A 165 -8.23 -44.12 1.60
N ALA A 166 -7.49 -45.18 1.94
CA ALA A 166 -7.31 -46.35 1.06
C ALA A 166 -8.65 -47.07 0.82
N ASP A 167 -9.43 -47.32 1.87
CA ASP A 167 -10.76 -47.94 1.77
C ASP A 167 -11.70 -47.11 0.89
N THR A 168 -11.69 -45.79 1.05
CA THR A 168 -12.49 -44.86 0.21
C THR A 168 -12.08 -44.94 -1.27
N TYR A 169 -10.78 -45.03 -1.52
CA TYR A 169 -10.24 -45.16 -2.88
C TYR A 169 -10.64 -46.50 -3.52
N PHE A 170 -10.40 -47.61 -2.83
CA PHE A 170 -10.64 -48.96 -3.36
C PHE A 170 -12.13 -49.37 -3.38
N SER A 171 -13.00 -48.68 -2.62
CA SER A 171 -14.46 -48.87 -2.70
C SER A 171 -15.11 -48.17 -3.90
N GLY A 172 -14.34 -47.41 -4.70
CA GLY A 172 -14.85 -46.69 -5.86
C GLY A 172 -15.59 -45.39 -5.50
N GLY A 173 -15.45 -44.88 -4.28
CA GLY A 173 -15.99 -43.57 -3.89
C GLY A 173 -15.29 -42.38 -4.58
N TRP A 174 -14.14 -42.62 -5.22
CA TRP A 174 -13.30 -41.64 -5.88
C TRP A 174 -13.27 -41.83 -7.42
N VAL A 175 -14.43 -41.97 -8.06
CA VAL A 175 -14.49 -41.88 -9.53
C VAL A 175 -14.59 -40.40 -9.91
N HIS A 176 -13.46 -39.76 -10.21
CA HIS A 176 -13.49 -38.52 -10.98
C HIS A 176 -14.03 -38.87 -12.39
N THR A 177 -15.32 -38.66 -12.60
CA THR A 177 -15.87 -38.52 -13.95
C THR A 177 -15.26 -37.24 -14.54
N TYR A 178 -14.25 -37.44 -15.39
CA TYR A 178 -13.75 -36.41 -16.29
C TYR A 178 -14.81 -36.02 -17.33
#